data_AF-A0A832GPF6-F1
#
_entry.id   AF-A0A832GPF6-F1
#
_cell.length_a   1.000
_cell.length_b   1.000
_cell.length_c   1.000
_cell.angle_alpha   90.00
_cell.angle_beta   90.00
_cell.angle_gamma   90.00
#
_symmetry.space_group_name_H-M   'P 1'
#
loop_
_entity.id
_entity.type
_entity.pdbx_description
1 polymer ?
#
loop_
_entity_poly.entity_id
_entity_poly.type
_entity_poly.pdbx_seq_one_letter_code
_entity_poly.pdbx_strand_id
1 'polypeptide(L)' 'MSKKCKACNNEAEENGEFCELHKLAYLNIVKAYEEWKKAYGEISFNEFLRKIIEAKESGEAVKEIAFYIMKNNFKVRKE' A
#
# COMPACT_ATOMS: atom_id res chain seq x y z
N MET A 1 -22.52 8.52 7.64
CA MET A 1 -21.26 9.03 8.22
C MET A 1 -20.14 8.57 7.31
N SER A 2 -19.46 9.48 6.60
CA SER A 2 -18.27 9.14 5.82
C SER A 2 -17.13 8.76 6.78
N LYS A 3 -16.48 7.63 6.53
CA LYS A 3 -15.26 7.26 7.26
C LYS A 3 -14.11 8.11 6.73
N LYS A 4 -13.13 8.40 7.58
CA LYS A 4 -11.88 9.02 7.13
C LYS A 4 -10.91 7.95 6.65
N CYS A 5 -10.10 8.30 5.66
CA CYS A 5 -9.01 7.45 5.19
C CYS A 5 -8.07 7.12 6.37
N LYS A 6 -7.63 5.86 6.47
CA LYS A 6 -6.70 5.46 7.54
C LYS A 6 -5.27 5.93 7.31
N ALA A 7 -4.93 6.31 6.07
CA ALA A 7 -3.62 6.80 5.68
C ALA A 7 -3.51 8.33 5.63
N CYS A 8 -4.62 9.06 5.52
CA CYS A 8 -4.63 10.53 5.43
C CYS A 8 -5.93 11.15 5.96
N ASN A 9 -6.05 12.47 5.95
CA ASN A 9 -7.23 13.17 6.48
C ASN A 9 -8.43 13.26 5.52
N ASN A 10 -8.33 12.72 4.30
CA ASN A 10 -9.42 12.73 3.31
C ASN A 10 -10.55 11.77 3.67
N GLU A 11 -11.72 11.96 3.07
CA GLU A 11 -12.82 11.01 3.15
C GLU A 11 -12.44 9.68 2.47
N ALA A 12 -12.69 8.58 3.17
CA ALA A 12 -12.59 7.26 2.59
C ALA A 12 -13.73 7.04 1.60
N GLU A 13 -13.52 6.14 0.64
CA GLU A 13 -14.60 5.67 -0.22
C GLU A 13 -15.75 5.08 0.60
N GLU A 14 -16.94 5.06 0.00
CA GLU A 14 -18.12 4.45 0.62
C GLU A 14 -17.82 2.98 0.97
N ASN A 15 -17.94 2.64 2.26
CA ASN A 15 -17.55 1.35 2.84
C ASN A 15 -16.05 0.98 2.78
N GLY A 16 -15.18 1.91 2.38
CA GLY A 16 -13.74 1.73 2.31
C GLY A 16 -12.96 2.11 3.58
N GLU A 17 -11.69 1.70 3.61
CA GLU A 17 -10.71 2.10 4.63
C GLU A 17 -9.80 3.24 4.16
N PHE A 18 -9.74 3.48 2.86
CA PHE A 18 -8.87 4.46 2.21
C PHE A 18 -9.69 5.38 1.31
N CYS A 19 -9.16 6.59 1.05
CA CYS A 19 -9.66 7.44 -0.02
C CYS A 19 -9.28 6.85 -1.38
N GLU A 20 -9.91 7.30 -2.45
CA GLU A 20 -9.71 6.80 -3.82
C GLU A 20 -8.22 6.71 -4.21
N LEU A 21 -7.47 7.79 -3.97
CA LEU A 21 -6.03 7.87 -4.26
C LEU A 21 -5.22 6.84 -3.46
N HIS A 22 -5.54 6.64 -2.19
CA HIS A 22 -4.84 5.68 -1.33
C HIS A 22 -5.23 4.23 -1.60
N LYS A 23 -6.48 3.98 -2.01
CA LYS A 23 -6.90 2.67 -2.50
C LYS A 23 -6.19 2.33 -3.81
N LEU A 24 -6.09 3.28 -4.74
CA LEU A 24 -5.35 3.08 -5.98
C LEU A 24 -3.86 2.80 -5.71
N ALA A 25 -3.25 3.53 -4.78
CA ALA A 25 -1.88 3.28 -4.33
C ALA A 25 -1.72 1.87 -3.73
N TYR A 26 -2.65 1.43 -2.87
CA TYR A 26 -2.67 0.07 -2.33
C TYR A 26 -2.73 -1.00 -3.42
N LEU A 27 -3.65 -0.85 -4.39
CA LEU A 27 -3.80 -1.80 -5.50
C LEU A 27 -2.52 -1.85 -6.35
N ASN A 28 -1.90 -0.71 -6.63
CA ASN A 28 -0.63 -0.64 -7.36
C ASN A 28 0.51 -1.33 -6.61
N ILE A 29 0.60 -1.17 -5.29
CA ILE A 29 1.60 -1.86 -4.44
C ILE A 29 1.42 -3.38 -4.52
N VAL A 30 0.18 -3.87 -4.38
CA VAL A 30 -0.11 -5.31 -4.43
C VAL A 30 0.25 -5.89 -5.80
N LYS A 31 -0.16 -5.20 -6.88
CA LYS A 31 0.15 -5.63 -8.25
C LYS A 31 1.65 -5.63 -8.52
N ALA A 32 2.34 -4.55 -8.17
CA ALA A 32 3.79 -4.44 -8.33
C ALA A 32 4.52 -5.51 -7.50
N TYR A 33 4.04 -5.85 -6.30
CA TYR A 33 4.64 -6.91 -5.49
C TYR A 33 4.62 -8.26 -6.20
N GLU A 34 3.52 -8.61 -6.88
CA GLU A 34 3.44 -9.86 -7.64
C GLU A 34 4.45 -9.89 -8.80
N GLU A 35 4.62 -8.77 -9.50
CA GLU A 35 5.62 -8.65 -10.57
C GLU A 35 7.05 -8.74 -10.02
N TRP A 36 7.32 -8.03 -8.93
CA TRP A 36 8.62 -8.07 -8.24
C TRP A 36 8.93 -9.46 -7.70
N LYS A 37 7.93 -10.17 -7.16
CA LYS A 37 8.11 -11.54 -6.69
C LYS A 37 8.51 -12.49 -7.82
N LYS A 38 7.95 -12.33 -9.02
CA LYS A 38 8.33 -13.11 -10.20
C LYS A 38 9.74 -12.77 -10.68
N ALA A 39 10.12 -11.49 -10.66
CA ALA A 39 11.44 -11.03 -11.11
C ALA A 39 12.58 -11.36 -10.13
N TYR A 40 12.35 -11.21 -8.82
CA TYR A 40 13.36 -11.43 -7.78
C TYR A 40 13.45 -12.89 -7.29
N GLY A 41 12.44 -13.73 -7.60
CA GLY A 41 12.36 -15.11 -7.13
C GLY A 41 11.90 -15.24 -5.68
N GLU A 42 12.59 -14.59 -4.75
CA GLU A 42 12.29 -14.62 -3.31
C GLU A 42 12.48 -13.23 -2.67
N ILE A 43 11.46 -12.37 -2.80
CA ILE A 43 11.40 -11.09 -2.07
C ILE A 43 10.25 -11.10 -1.06
N SER A 44 10.59 -10.83 0.20
CA SER A 44 9.61 -10.66 1.26
C SER A 44 8.80 -9.39 1.04
N PHE A 45 7.52 -9.41 1.40
CA PHE A 45 6.65 -8.23 1.26
C PHE A 45 7.22 -7.01 2.01
N ASN A 46 7.79 -7.21 3.19
CA ASN A 46 8.42 -6.13 3.96
C ASN A 46 9.64 -5.52 3.25
N GLU A 47 10.49 -6.35 2.62
CA GLU A 47 11.63 -5.87 1.84
C GLU A 47 11.19 -5.09 0.60
N PHE A 48 10.16 -5.58 -0.09
CA PHE A 48 9.55 -4.85 -1.19
C PHE A 48 9.04 -3.48 -0.75
N LEU A 49 8.26 -3.42 0.36
CA LEU A 49 7.76 -2.16 0.91
C LEU A 49 8.89 -1.19 1.27
N ARG A 50 9.99 -1.70 1.85
CA ARG A 50 11.15 -0.88 2.19
C ARG A 50 11.81 -0.29 0.94
N LYS A 51 12.00 -1.10 -0.11
CA LYS A 51 12.56 -0.63 -1.40
C LYS A 51 11.70 0.45 -2.05
N ILE A 52 10.37 0.29 -2.08
CA ILE A 52 9.50 1.32 -2.67
C ILE A 52 9.44 2.60 -1.83
N ILE A 53 9.60 2.52 -0.50
CA ILE A 53 9.68 3.69 0.39
C ILE A 53 10.98 4.47 0.13
N GLU A 54 12.10 3.76 -0.01
CA GLU A 54 13.41 4.36 -0.27
C GLU A 54 13.54 4.87 -1.72
N ALA A 55 12.78 4.33 -2.67
CA ALA A 55 12.78 4.78 -4.05
C ALA A 55 12.26 6.22 -4.19
N LYS A 56 13.08 7.11 -4.74
CA LYS A 56 12.67 8.50 -5.04
C LYS A 56 11.56 8.58 -6.09
N GLU A 57 11.51 7.61 -6.99
CA GLU A 57 10.55 7.55 -8.10
C GLU A 57 9.13 7.15 -7.65
N SER A 58 9.00 6.53 -6.47
CA SER A 58 7.70 6.19 -5.90
C SER A 58 6.95 7.45 -5.47
N GLY A 59 5.70 7.58 -5.91
CA GLY A 59 4.80 8.65 -5.51
C GLY A 59 4.51 8.67 -4.01
N GLU A 60 4.20 9.84 -3.47
CA GLU A 60 3.97 10.03 -2.03
C GLU A 60 2.84 9.12 -1.49
N ALA A 61 1.72 9.03 -2.19
CA ALA A 61 0.59 8.15 -1.83
C ALA A 61 0.99 6.67 -1.66
N VAL A 62 1.92 6.20 -2.50
CA VAL A 62 2.46 4.83 -2.46
C VAL A 62 3.33 4.66 -1.21
N LYS A 63 4.17 5.65 -0.90
CA LYS A 63 4.99 5.64 0.32
C LYS A 63 4.14 5.68 1.58
N GLU A 64 3.12 6.53 1.62
CA GLU A 64 2.19 6.65 2.75
C GLU A 64 1.49 5.31 3.03
N ILE A 65 1.01 4.62 2.00
CA ILE A 65 0.38 3.31 2.16
C ILE A 65 1.39 2.23 2.52
N ALA A 66 2.58 2.25 1.94
CA ALA A 66 3.64 1.32 2.29
C ALA A 66 4.02 1.44 3.78
N PHE A 67 4.18 2.68 4.28
CA PHE A 67 4.38 2.96 5.69
C PHE A 67 3.20 2.51 6.54
N TYR A 68 1.96 2.77 6.10
CA TYR A 68 0.75 2.34 6.79
C TYR A 68 0.70 0.81 6.94
N ILE A 69 0.96 0.07 5.87
CA ILE A 69 0.97 -1.40 5.86
C ILE A 69 2.07 -1.94 6.77
N MET A 70 3.30 -1.40 6.68
CA MET A 70 4.43 -1.80 7.55
C MET A 70 4.12 -1.54 9.03
N LYS A 71 3.53 -0.39 9.36
CA LYS A 71 3.26 0.02 10.75
C LYS A 71 2.09 -0.74 11.38
N ASN A 72 1.04 -1.04 10.59
CA ASN A 72 -0.18 -1.68 11.09
C ASN A 72 -0.14 -3.21 10.96
N ASN A 73 0.99 -3.80 10.55
CA ASN A 73 1.16 -5.25 10.40
C ASN A 73 0.00 -5.88 9.62
N PHE A 74 -0.52 -5.17 8.60
CA PHE A 74 -1.74 -5.54 7.91
C PHE A 74 -1.49 -6.88 7.21
N LYS A 75 -1.97 -7.97 7.81
CA LYS A 75 -1.97 -9.28 7.17
C LYS A 75 -2.91 -9.15 5.99
N VAL A 76 -2.36 -9.13 4.76
CA VAL A 76 -3.14 -9.32 3.54
C VAL A 76 -3.97 -10.58 3.78
N ARG A 77 -5.26 -10.43 4.05
CA ARG A 77 -6.14 -11.58 4.21
C ARG A 77 -6.26 -12.19 2.82
N LYS A 78 -5.59 -13.34 2.63
CA LYS A 78 -6.03 -14.30 1.62
C LYS A 78 -7.37 -14.83 2.13
N GLU A 79 -8.45 -14.36 1.52
CA GLU A 79 -9.70 -15.11 1.47
C GLU A 79 -9.58 -16.15 0.36
#